data_AF-A0A1E4ZRN1-F1
#
_entry.id   AF-A0A1E4ZRN1-F1
#
_cell.length_a   1.000
_cell.length_b   1.000
_cell.length_c   1.000
_cell.angle_alpha   90.00
_cell.angle_beta   90.00
_cell.angle_gamma   90.00
#
_symmetry.space_group_name_H-M   'P 1'
#
loop_
_entity.id
_entity.type
_entity.pdbx_description
1 polymer ?
#
loop_
_entity_poly.entity_id
_entity_poly.type
_entity_poly.pdbx_seq_one_letter_code
_entity_poly.pdbx_strand_id
1 'polypeptide(L)'
;MPERATITPYLTVNRADEAITFYEAAFGFEEIGPRLEDGQGNIIHTELRLGESTIMLAEEMPKFGNKGPKSLRGTSVRINLQVNDAHGTASRAQTAGAKLEAPVEDQFYGHRSGRLSDPYGHIWIISQEIEKLSNEEIKRRTDDYFREQESKS
;
A
#
# COMPACT_ATOMS: atom_id res chain seq x y z
N MET A 1 8.00 -20.05 23.20
CA MET A 1 8.72 -19.33 22.13
C MET A 1 8.33 -17.87 22.27
N PRO A 2 9.24 -16.89 22.28
CA PRO A 2 8.83 -15.49 22.31
C PRO A 2 7.95 -15.22 21.07
N GLU A 3 6.88 -14.47 21.28
CA GLU A 3 5.97 -14.05 20.22
C GLU A 3 6.78 -13.30 19.15
N ARG A 4 6.53 -13.60 17.87
CA ARG A 4 7.20 -12.91 16.77
C ARG A 4 6.81 -11.43 16.85
N ALA A 5 7.80 -10.54 16.91
CA ALA A 5 7.53 -9.10 16.82
C ALA A 5 6.84 -8.79 15.48
N THR A 6 5.78 -7.98 15.54
CA THR A 6 5.04 -7.49 14.37
C THR A 6 5.49 -6.08 14.00
N ILE A 7 5.31 -5.70 12.73
CA ILE A 7 5.53 -4.35 12.23
C ILE A 7 4.20 -3.82 11.72
N THR A 8 3.79 -2.65 12.21
CA THR A 8 2.55 -1.97 11.79
C THR A 8 2.93 -0.64 11.14
N PRO A 9 2.72 -0.47 9.82
CA PRO A 9 2.95 0.82 9.18
C PRO A 9 2.07 1.90 9.79
N TYR A 10 2.64 3.09 9.97
CA TYR A 10 1.93 4.27 10.43
C TYR A 10 1.81 5.24 9.25
N LEU A 11 0.59 5.46 8.76
CA LEU A 11 0.30 6.32 7.62
C LEU A 11 -0.10 7.71 8.09
N THR A 12 0.71 8.69 7.70
CA THR A 12 0.36 10.09 7.84
C THR A 12 -0.41 10.55 6.61
N VAL A 13 -1.60 11.09 6.81
CA VAL A 13 -2.50 11.54 5.74
C VAL A 13 -3.00 12.94 6.04
N ASN A 14 -3.40 13.70 5.01
CA ASN A 14 -4.17 14.93 5.23
C ASN A 14 -5.67 14.58 5.17
N ARG A 15 -6.48 15.08 6.12
CA ARG A 15 -7.92 14.78 6.22
C ARG A 15 -8.17 13.28 6.47
N ALA A 16 -7.90 12.84 7.70
CA ALA A 16 -7.92 11.43 8.10
C ALA A 16 -9.29 10.76 7.90
N ASP A 17 -10.40 11.46 8.14
CA ASP A 17 -11.75 10.94 7.89
C ASP A 17 -11.98 10.51 6.43
N GLU A 18 -11.55 11.35 5.48
CA GLU A 18 -11.64 11.03 4.07
C GLU A 18 -10.73 9.83 3.73
N ALA A 19 -9.57 9.74 4.38
CA ALA A 19 -8.63 8.66 4.14
C ALA A 19 -9.16 7.30 4.60
N ILE A 20 -9.79 7.27 5.76
CA ILE A 20 -10.47 6.08 6.28
C ILE A 20 -11.53 5.61 5.27
N THR A 21 -12.41 6.52 4.84
CA THR A 21 -13.45 6.25 3.83
C THR A 21 -12.84 5.71 2.52
N PHE A 22 -11.71 6.27 2.09
CA PHE A 22 -10.98 5.77 0.92
C PHE A 22 -10.47 4.34 1.13
N TYR A 23 -9.81 4.05 2.26
CA TYR A 23 -9.23 2.73 2.52
C TYR A 23 -10.29 1.64 2.68
N GLU A 24 -11.45 1.98 3.25
CA GLU A 24 -12.65 1.13 3.26
C GLU A 24 -13.11 0.82 1.82
N ALA A 25 -13.36 1.84 1.01
CA ALA A 25 -13.89 1.66 -0.34
C ALA A 25 -12.91 0.99 -1.32
N ALA A 26 -11.62 1.33 -1.22
CA ALA A 26 -10.58 0.87 -2.13
C ALA A 26 -10.15 -0.58 -1.83
N PHE A 27 -9.91 -0.88 -0.55
CA PHE A 27 -9.25 -2.11 -0.14
C PHE A 27 -10.07 -2.97 0.84
N GLY A 28 -11.15 -2.42 1.43
CA GLY A 28 -11.96 -3.12 2.42
C GLY A 28 -11.36 -3.12 3.82
N PHE A 29 -10.57 -2.10 4.17
CA PHE A 29 -10.16 -1.91 5.55
C PHE A 29 -11.37 -1.63 6.46
N GLU A 30 -11.27 -1.98 7.73
CA GLU A 30 -12.27 -1.68 8.76
C GLU A 30 -11.60 -0.97 9.94
N GLU A 31 -12.28 0.03 10.52
CA GLU A 31 -11.83 0.62 11.78
C GLU A 31 -12.02 -0.35 12.96
N ILE A 32 -10.96 -0.53 13.76
CA ILE A 32 -10.93 -1.54 14.84
C ILE A 32 -10.73 -0.96 16.24
N GLY A 33 -10.80 0.36 16.39
CA GLY A 33 -10.57 1.03 17.66
C GLY A 33 -11.16 2.44 17.69
N PRO A 34 -11.08 3.13 18.84
CA PRO A 34 -11.51 4.50 18.94
C PRO A 34 -10.59 5.40 18.12
N ARG A 35 -11.16 6.42 17.47
CA ARG A 35 -10.40 7.55 16.95
C ARG A 35 -9.94 8.39 18.14
N LEU A 36 -8.65 8.61 18.25
CA LEU A 36 -8.08 9.58 19.18
C LEU A 36 -7.95 10.90 18.44
N GLU A 37 -8.56 11.94 18.99
CA GLU A 37 -8.61 13.27 18.39
C GLU A 37 -7.89 14.29 19.27
N ASP A 38 -7.37 15.35 18.64
CA ASP A 38 -6.96 16.55 19.37
C ASP A 38 -8.17 17.41 19.79
N GLY A 39 -7.93 18.52 20.47
CA GLY A 39 -9.00 19.44 20.91
C GLY A 39 -9.69 20.19 19.76
N GLN A 40 -9.35 19.89 18.51
CA GLN A 40 -9.83 20.53 17.29
C GLN A 40 -10.52 19.52 16.35
N GLY A 41 -10.57 18.24 16.74
CA GLY A 41 -11.21 17.17 15.97
C GLY A 41 -10.31 16.51 14.93
N ASN A 42 -8.99 16.79 14.92
CA ASN A 42 -8.08 16.10 14.02
C ASN A 42 -7.75 14.72 14.61
N ILE A 43 -7.87 13.67 13.81
CA ILE A 43 -7.53 12.30 14.24
C ILE A 43 -6.02 12.20 14.41
N ILE A 44 -5.53 12.16 15.65
CA ILE A 44 -4.11 11.98 15.97
C ILE A 44 -3.70 10.50 15.95
N HIS A 45 -4.66 9.58 16.07
CA HIS A 45 -4.42 8.15 15.96
C HIS A 45 -5.73 7.37 15.71
N THR A 46 -5.69 6.42 14.80
CA THR A 46 -6.67 5.33 14.67
C THR A 46 -5.98 4.10 14.07
N GLU A 47 -6.66 2.96 14.11
CA GLU A 47 -6.19 1.69 13.54
C GLU A 47 -7.21 1.15 12.54
N LEU A 48 -6.70 0.74 11.37
CA LEU A 48 -7.46 0.09 10.31
C LEU A 48 -6.97 -1.34 10.12
N ARG A 49 -7.90 -2.29 10.01
CA ARG A 49 -7.62 -3.72 9.80
C ARG A 49 -8.10 -4.22 8.45
N LEU A 50 -7.30 -5.08 7.84
CA LEU A 50 -7.68 -5.86 6.66
C LEU A 50 -7.16 -7.30 6.86
N GLY A 51 -8.08 -8.24 7.11
CA GLY A 51 -7.70 -9.60 7.51
C GLY A 51 -6.85 -9.58 8.78
N GLU A 52 -5.64 -10.14 8.71
CA GLU A 52 -4.67 -10.14 9.81
C GLU A 52 -3.72 -8.93 9.79
N SER A 53 -3.80 -8.08 8.76
CA SER A 53 -2.95 -6.89 8.63
C SER A 53 -3.60 -5.70 9.33
N THR A 54 -2.78 -4.88 9.98
CA THR A 54 -3.20 -3.61 10.58
C THR A 54 -2.32 -2.49 10.05
N ILE A 55 -2.90 -1.31 9.86
CA ILE A 55 -2.17 -0.06 9.68
C ILE A 55 -2.64 0.92 10.76
N MET A 56 -1.71 1.74 11.25
CA MET A 56 -2.03 2.90 12.07
C MET A 56 -2.15 4.12 11.16
N LEU A 57 -3.01 5.07 11.53
CA LEU A 57 -3.26 6.27 10.74
C LEU A 57 -3.35 7.50 11.64
N ALA A 58 -2.80 8.61 11.16
CA ALA A 58 -2.96 9.92 11.79
C ALA A 58 -3.04 11.03 10.76
N GLU A 59 -3.78 12.07 11.12
CA GLU A 59 -3.78 13.33 10.43
C GLU A 59 -2.41 14.01 10.53
N GLU A 60 -2.00 14.62 9.43
CA GLU A 60 -0.77 15.36 9.29
C GLU A 60 -0.72 16.55 10.26
N MET A 61 0.36 16.63 11.05
CA MET A 61 0.61 17.71 11.99
C MET A 61 2.06 18.22 11.86
N PRO A 62 2.35 19.11 10.89
CA PRO A 62 3.73 19.48 10.57
C PRO A 62 4.47 20.15 11.72
N LYS A 63 3.76 20.85 12.61
CA LYS A 63 4.31 21.49 13.82
C LYS A 63 4.94 20.48 14.79
N PHE A 64 4.49 19.22 14.76
CA PHE A 64 5.01 18.14 15.59
C PHE A 64 5.88 17.16 14.81
N GLY A 65 6.28 17.51 13.59
CA GLY A 65 7.12 16.67 12.73
C GLY A 65 6.39 15.54 12.01
N ASN A 66 5.08 15.36 12.23
CA ASN A 66 4.27 14.40 11.51
C ASN A 66 3.88 14.97 10.13
N LYS A 67 4.49 14.46 9.05
CA LYS A 67 4.29 14.95 7.68
C LYS A 67 3.88 13.82 6.74
N GLY A 68 2.88 14.08 5.90
CA GLY A 68 2.42 13.15 4.88
C GLY A 68 3.28 13.19 3.61
N PRO A 69 3.14 12.20 2.72
CA PRO A 69 3.91 12.12 1.46
C PRO A 69 3.78 13.37 0.59
N LYS A 70 2.60 13.99 0.53
CA LYS A 70 2.39 15.22 -0.24
C LYS A 70 3.25 16.38 0.25
N SER A 71 3.31 16.62 1.57
CA SER A 71 4.15 17.66 2.16
C SER A 71 5.64 17.35 2.03
N LEU A 72 6.01 16.07 2.07
CA LEU A 72 7.37 15.59 1.83
C LEU A 72 7.76 15.54 0.35
N ARG A 73 6.79 15.72 -0.56
CA ARG A 73 6.95 15.58 -2.02
C ARG A 73 7.47 14.20 -2.45
N GLY A 74 7.07 13.17 -1.72
CA GLY A 74 7.43 11.78 -2.01
C GLY A 74 7.31 10.88 -0.78
N THR A 75 7.46 9.58 -1.01
CA THR A 75 7.59 8.56 0.03
C THR A 75 8.71 7.60 -0.35
N SER A 76 9.50 7.20 0.65
CA SER A 76 10.54 6.17 0.50
C SER A 76 9.99 4.75 0.72
N VAL A 77 8.82 4.64 1.36
CA VAL A 77 8.18 3.37 1.70
C VAL A 77 7.07 3.07 0.69
N ARG A 78 7.01 1.81 0.27
CA ARG A 78 5.90 1.25 -0.50
C ARG A 78 5.25 0.15 0.33
N ILE A 79 3.94 0.06 0.26
CA ILE A 79 3.17 -0.94 1.00
C ILE A 79 2.74 -2.01 0.01
N ASN A 80 3.16 -3.26 0.22
CA ASN A 80 2.73 -4.37 -0.62
C ASN A 80 1.46 -4.99 -0.02
N LEU A 81 0.37 -4.92 -0.77
CA LEU A 81 -0.91 -5.53 -0.43
C LEU A 81 -1.10 -6.79 -1.28
N GLN A 82 -1.04 -7.95 -0.63
CA GLN A 82 -1.36 -9.22 -1.26
C GLN A 82 -2.87 -9.43 -1.33
N VAL A 83 -3.38 -9.77 -2.51
CA VAL A 83 -4.81 -9.94 -2.77
C VAL A 83 -5.07 -11.14 -3.67
N ASN A 84 -6.29 -11.66 -3.62
CA ASN A 84 -6.73 -12.76 -4.48
C ASN A 84 -7.13 -12.28 -5.90
N ASP A 85 -7.44 -10.99 -6.06
CA ASP A 85 -7.80 -10.39 -7.35
C ASP A 85 -7.14 -9.00 -7.48
N ALA A 86 -6.00 -8.96 -8.16
CA ALA A 86 -5.23 -7.74 -8.34
C ALA A 86 -5.93 -6.73 -9.26
N HIS A 87 -6.58 -7.20 -10.35
CA HIS A 87 -7.27 -6.31 -11.28
C HIS A 87 -8.52 -5.68 -10.64
N GLY A 88 -9.36 -6.48 -9.98
CA GLY A 88 -10.54 -5.96 -9.31
C GLY A 88 -10.18 -5.01 -8.18
N THR A 89 -9.14 -5.30 -7.40
CA THR A 89 -8.67 -4.41 -6.34
C THR A 89 -8.14 -3.09 -6.90
N ALA A 90 -7.31 -3.12 -7.96
CA ALA A 90 -6.84 -1.90 -8.60
C ALA A 90 -8.00 -1.07 -9.19
N SER A 91 -8.97 -1.72 -9.82
CA SER A 91 -10.16 -1.05 -10.38
C SER A 91 -11.00 -0.36 -9.31
N ARG A 92 -11.25 -1.03 -8.17
CA ARG A 92 -11.95 -0.41 -7.03
C ARG A 92 -11.17 0.77 -6.46
N ALA A 93 -9.86 0.62 -6.25
CA ALA A 93 -9.02 1.70 -5.76
C ALA A 93 -9.01 2.91 -6.70
N GLN A 94 -8.94 2.68 -8.02
CA GLN A 94 -9.04 3.77 -9.00
C GLN A 94 -10.40 4.48 -8.96
N THR A 95 -11.48 3.72 -8.81
CA THR A 95 -12.83 4.29 -8.65
C THR A 95 -12.94 5.14 -7.38
N ALA A 96 -12.26 4.74 -6.31
CA ALA A 96 -12.17 5.50 -5.06
C ALA A 96 -11.21 6.71 -5.13
N GLY A 97 -10.46 6.89 -6.21
CA GLY A 97 -9.60 8.06 -6.45
C GLY A 97 -8.09 7.80 -6.44
N ALA A 98 -7.66 6.53 -6.36
CA ALA A 98 -6.25 6.20 -6.57
C ALA A 98 -5.83 6.39 -8.03
N LYS A 99 -4.55 6.70 -8.25
CA LYS A 99 -3.95 6.78 -9.58
C LYS A 99 -3.08 5.55 -9.83
N LEU A 100 -3.24 4.93 -11.00
CA LEU A 100 -2.38 3.84 -11.44
C LEU A 100 -1.04 4.42 -11.92
N GLU A 101 0.05 4.07 -11.23
CA GLU A 101 1.42 4.49 -11.55
C GLU A 101 2.16 3.46 -12.42
N ALA A 102 1.76 2.19 -12.32
CA ALA A 102 2.17 1.12 -13.22
C ALA A 102 0.99 0.14 -13.39
N PRO A 103 0.70 -0.30 -14.62
CA PRO A 103 -0.42 -1.20 -14.88
C PRO A 103 -0.27 -2.51 -14.10
N VAL A 104 -1.42 -3.16 -13.83
CA VAL A 104 -1.43 -4.50 -13.25
C VAL A 104 -1.18 -5.49 -14.38
N GLU A 105 -0.04 -6.18 -14.33
CA GLU A 105 0.41 -7.10 -15.37
C GLU A 105 1.05 -8.36 -14.76
N ASP A 106 1.10 -9.43 -15.55
CA ASP A 106 1.79 -10.66 -15.18
C ASP A 106 3.30 -10.44 -15.23
N GLN A 107 3.96 -10.76 -14.13
CA GLN A 107 5.38 -10.51 -13.92
C GLN A 107 6.17 -11.81 -14.01
N PHE A 108 7.42 -11.72 -14.45
CA PHE A 108 8.30 -12.88 -14.62
C PHE A 108 8.50 -13.70 -13.32
N TYR A 109 8.28 -13.08 -12.15
CA TYR A 109 8.42 -13.68 -10.83
C TYR A 109 7.12 -14.29 -10.26
N GLY A 110 6.19 -14.70 -11.13
CA GLY A 110 5.02 -15.52 -10.74
C GLY A 110 3.90 -14.75 -10.04
N HIS A 111 3.91 -13.43 -10.14
CA HIS A 111 2.88 -12.56 -9.60
C HIS A 111 2.22 -11.74 -10.70
N ARG A 112 0.93 -11.47 -10.53
CA ARG A 112 0.25 -10.37 -11.20
C ARG A 112 0.34 -9.16 -10.29
N SER A 113 1.06 -8.12 -10.70
CA SER A 113 1.26 -6.95 -9.85
C SER A 113 1.21 -5.64 -10.62
N GLY A 114 0.81 -4.59 -9.89
CA GLY A 114 0.79 -3.21 -10.36
C GLY A 114 1.03 -2.26 -9.21
N ARG A 115 1.18 -0.96 -9.52
CA ARG A 115 1.47 0.06 -8.52
C ARG A 115 0.48 1.21 -8.64
N LEU A 116 -0.04 1.64 -7.50
CA LEU A 116 -0.93 2.80 -7.40
C LEU A 116 -0.42 3.80 -6.37
N SER A 117 -0.74 5.07 -6.61
CA SER A 117 -0.65 6.13 -5.61
C SER A 117 -2.05 6.41 -5.07
N ASP A 118 -2.20 6.42 -3.75
CA ASP A 118 -3.46 6.81 -3.13
C ASP A 118 -3.64 8.33 -3.12
N PRO A 119 -4.84 8.86 -2.82
CA PRO A 119 -5.08 10.30 -2.76
C PRO A 119 -4.20 11.06 -1.77
N TYR A 120 -3.51 10.39 -0.85
CA TYR A 120 -2.66 10.98 0.19
C TYR A 120 -1.17 10.90 -0.16
N GLY A 121 -0.84 10.25 -1.29
CA GLY A 121 0.49 10.14 -1.86
C GLY A 121 1.28 8.92 -1.38
N HIS A 122 0.66 7.99 -0.64
CA HIS A 122 1.30 6.72 -0.33
C HIS A 122 1.27 5.81 -1.56
N ILE A 123 2.29 4.97 -1.66
CA ILE A 123 2.46 4.07 -2.80
C ILE A 123 2.14 2.64 -2.36
N TRP A 124 1.19 2.05 -3.06
CA TRP A 124 0.77 0.67 -2.85
C TRP A 124 1.19 -0.19 -4.04
N ILE A 125 1.69 -1.38 -3.74
CA ILE A 125 1.90 -2.46 -4.72
C ILE A 125 0.77 -3.44 -4.49
N ILE A 126 -0.09 -3.61 -5.49
CA ILE A 126 -1.14 -4.64 -5.46
C ILE A 126 -0.54 -5.88 -6.08
N SER A 127 -0.55 -6.99 -5.36
CA SER A 127 0.11 -8.22 -5.79
C SER A 127 -0.79 -9.43 -5.59
N GLN A 128 -0.91 -10.25 -6.62
CA GLN A 128 -1.61 -11.52 -6.60
C GLN A 128 -0.63 -12.61 -7.04
N GLU A 129 -0.45 -13.66 -6.23
CA GLU A 129 0.31 -14.83 -6.65
C GLU A 129 -0.48 -15.58 -7.73
N ILE A 130 0.14 -15.80 -8.89
CA ILE A 130 -0.47 -16.53 -10.02
C ILE A 130 0.30 -17.82 -10.33
N GLU A 131 1.58 -17.89 -9.96
CA GLU A 131 2.43 -19.07 -10.11
C GLU A 131 3.41 -19.14 -8.94
N LYS A 132 3.40 -20.28 -8.23
CA LYS A 132 4.34 -20.51 -7.14
C LYS A 132 5.69 -20.98 -7.70
N LEU A 133 6.69 -20.10 -7.63
CA LEU A 133 8.05 -20.37 -8.13
C LEU A 133 9.01 -20.73 -7.00
N SER A 134 10.03 -21.54 -7.33
CA SER A 134 11.19 -21.71 -6.45
C SER A 134 12.12 -20.49 -6.52
N ASN A 135 12.93 -20.27 -5.49
CA ASN A 135 13.93 -19.19 -5.49
C ASN A 135 14.91 -19.30 -6.67
N GLU A 136 15.27 -20.52 -7.06
CA GLU A 136 16.14 -20.77 -8.21
C GLU A 136 15.49 -20.35 -9.52
N GLU A 137 14.20 -20.65 -9.68
CA GLU A 137 13.45 -20.29 -10.88
C GLU A 137 13.21 -18.77 -10.96
N ILE A 138 12.91 -18.11 -9.82
CA ILE A 138 12.84 -16.64 -9.75
C ILE A 138 14.17 -16.03 -10.18
N LYS A 139 15.30 -16.54 -9.65
CA LYS A 139 16.63 -16.06 -10.02
C LYS A 139 16.90 -16.23 -11.52
N ARG A 140 16.64 -17.42 -12.07
CA ARG A 140 16.85 -17.71 -13.48
C ARG A 140 16.04 -16.77 -14.38
N ARG A 141 14.73 -16.63 -14.11
CA ARG A 141 13.85 -15.73 -14.87
C ARG A 141 14.26 -14.25 -14.75
N THR A 142 14.79 -13.84 -13.59
CA THR A 142 15.36 -12.48 -13.40
C THR A 142 16.55 -12.25 -14.33
N ASP A 143 17.50 -13.19 -14.36
CA ASP A 143 18.70 -13.09 -15.19
C ASP A 143 18.34 -13.09 -16.69
N ASP A 144 17.33 -13.87 -17.10
CA ASP A 144 16.81 -13.88 -18.47
C ASP A 144 16.19 -12.53 -18.86
N TYR A 145 15.33 -11.98 -18.00
CA TYR A 145 14.63 -10.71 -18.24
C TYR A 145 15.60 -9.54 -18.47
N PHE A 146 16.61 -9.36 -17.62
CA PHE A 146 17.53 -8.24 -17.76
C PHE A 146 18.44 -8.36 -18.98
N ARG A 147 18.87 -9.57 -19.36
CA ARG A 147 19.63 -9.80 -20.60
C ARG A 147 18.83 -9.40 -21.85
N GLU A 148 17.53 -9.70 -21.87
CA GLU A 148 16.65 -9.31 -22.97
C GLU A 148 16.41 -7.80 -23.05
N GLN A 149 16.38 -7.09 -21.93
CA GLN A 149 16.23 -5.63 -21.91
C GLN A 149 17.51 -4.92 -22.35
N GLU A 150 18.68 -5.41 -21.94
CA GLU A 150 19.98 -4.85 -22.36
C GLU A 150 20.23 -5.02 -23.87
N SER A 151 19.81 -6.15 -24.46
CA SER A 151 19.94 -6.39 -25.91
C SER A 151 18.97 -5.58 -26.78
N LYS A 152 17.95 -4.96 -26.19
CA LYS A 152 16.99 -4.07 -26.86
C LYS A 152 17.35 -2.59 -26.77
N SER A 153 18.42 -2.24 -26.05
CA SER A 153 18.96 -0.88 -25.92
C SER A 153 20.16 -0.65 -26.84
#